data_AF-A0A220U6S9-F1
#
_entry.id   AF-A0A220U6S9-F1
#
_cell.length_a   1.000
_cell.length_b   1.000
_cell.length_c   1.000
_cell.angle_alpha   90.00
_cell.angle_beta   90.00
_cell.angle_gamma   90.00
#
_symmetry.space_group_name_H-M   'P 1'
#
loop_
_entity.id
_entity.type
_entity.pdbx_description
1 polymer ?
#
loop_
_entity_poly.entity_id
_entity_poly.type
_entity_poly.pdbx_seq_one_letter_code
_entity_poly.pdbx_strand_id
1 'polypeptide(L)'
;MGIIVMFMLLATLTPFLFLHSKKKVMAIVQSVLLVGMWLYYIQAQFFIAPGTFSVTWIMFYASLVLAEVAWVMFIIATVKTPASKSEVHL
;
A
#
# COMPACT_ATOMS: atom_id res chain seq x y z
N MET A 1 -1.82 -1.47 -19.06
CA MET A 1 -0.64 -1.69 -18.19
C MET A 1 -0.22 -0.43 -17.41
N GLY A 2 -0.22 0.78 -17.99
CA GLY A 2 0.27 1.99 -17.29
C GLY A 2 -0.46 2.36 -15.98
N ILE A 3 -1.79 2.25 -15.94
CA ILE A 3 -2.59 2.55 -14.73
C ILE A 3 -2.20 1.65 -13.55
N ILE A 4 -1.88 0.38 -13.82
CA ILE A 4 -1.46 -0.58 -12.79
C ILE A 4 -0.19 -0.08 -12.09
N VAL A 5 0.78 0.45 -12.85
CA VAL A 5 2.03 0.98 -12.29
C VAL A 5 1.78 2.16 -11.36
N MET A 6 0.80 3.04 -11.67
CA MET A 6 0.43 4.11 -10.73
C MET A 6 -0.06 3.56 -9.39
N PHE A 7 -0.94 2.57 -9.41
CA PHE A 7 -1.42 1.94 -8.17
C PHE A 7 -0.31 1.18 -7.44
N MET A 8 0.62 0.56 -8.15
CA MET A 8 1.79 -0.08 -7.54
C MET A 8 2.74 0.92 -6.87
N LEU A 9 2.92 2.10 -7.45
CA LEU A 9 3.69 3.18 -6.84
C LEU A 9 3.00 3.67 -5.56
N LEU A 10 1.68 3.85 -5.59
CA LEU A 10 0.90 4.18 -4.39
C LEU A 10 0.98 3.08 -3.32
N ALA A 11 0.95 1.81 -3.72
CA ALA A 11 1.10 0.66 -2.83
C ALA A 11 2.50 0.59 -2.18
N THR A 12 3.53 1.09 -2.87
CA THR A 12 4.90 1.16 -2.36
C THR A 12 5.03 2.15 -1.19
N LEU A 13 4.18 3.18 -1.16
CA LEU A 13 4.13 4.15 -0.05
C LEU A 13 3.31 3.65 1.15
N THR A 14 2.46 2.65 0.94
CA THR A 14 1.53 2.12 1.95
C THR A 14 2.17 1.68 3.27
N PRO A 15 3.32 0.96 3.31
CA PRO A 15 3.96 0.59 4.57
C PRO A 15 4.26 1.81 5.45
N PHE A 16 4.66 2.93 4.85
CA PHE A 16 4.93 4.18 5.57
C PHE A 16 3.65 4.80 6.13
N LEU A 17 2.54 4.73 5.40
CA LEU A 17 1.23 5.17 5.90
C LEU A 17 0.77 4.36 7.12
N PHE A 18 0.99 3.04 7.10
CA PHE A 18 0.70 2.18 8.25
C PHE A 18 1.61 2.47 9.44
N LEU A 19 2.89 2.75 9.21
CA LEU A 19 3.82 3.17 10.26
C LEU A 19 3.39 4.50 10.89
N HIS A 20 3.01 5.49 10.08
CA HIS A 20 2.47 6.77 10.56
C HIS A 20 1.20 6.56 11.39
N SER A 21 0.34 5.65 10.98
CA SER A 21 -0.89 5.28 11.69
C SER A 21 -0.66 4.36 12.91
N LYS A 22 0.59 4.14 13.33
CA LYS A 22 1.00 3.22 14.41
C LYS A 22 0.58 1.74 14.21
N LYS A 23 0.15 1.35 13.00
CA LYS A 23 -0.27 -0.02 12.66
C LYS A 23 0.91 -0.87 12.17
N LYS A 24 1.89 -1.11 13.06
CA LYS A 24 3.16 -1.80 12.73
C LYS A 24 2.99 -3.17 12.07
N VAL A 25 2.04 -3.98 12.53
CA VAL A 25 1.77 -5.31 11.95
C VAL A 25 1.32 -5.19 10.48
N MET A 26 0.42 -4.24 10.19
CA MET A 26 -0.04 -4.02 8.82
C MET A 26 1.07 -3.48 7.93
N ALA A 27 1.99 -2.67 8.47
CA ALA A 27 3.17 -2.23 7.73
C ALA A 27 4.08 -3.41 7.33
N ILE A 28 4.33 -4.34 8.26
CA ILE A 28 5.15 -5.53 7.99
C ILE A 28 4.47 -6.42 6.94
N VAL A 29 3.17 -6.72 7.12
CA VAL A 29 2.39 -7.53 6.17
C VAL A 29 2.40 -6.88 4.79
N GLN A 30 2.15 -5.57 4.71
CA GLN A 30 2.17 -4.85 3.44
C GLN A 30 3.55 -4.89 2.78
N SER A 31 4.65 -4.77 3.53
CA SER A 31 5.99 -4.87 2.96
C SER A 31 6.24 -6.23 2.32
N VAL A 32 5.80 -7.32 2.96
CA VAL A 32 5.92 -8.66 2.38
C VAL A 32 5.06 -8.80 1.11
N LEU A 33 3.81 -8.35 1.16
CA LEU A 33 2.91 -8.35 0.00
C LEU A 33 3.46 -7.50 -1.16
N LEU A 34 4.08 -6.36 -0.85
CA LEU A 34 4.68 -5.45 -1.81
C LEU A 34 5.81 -6.11 -2.59
N VAL A 35 6.68 -6.88 -1.92
CA VAL A 35 7.73 -7.65 -2.59
C VAL A 35 7.11 -8.63 -3.59
N GLY A 36 6.09 -9.39 -3.17
CA GLY A 36 5.38 -10.32 -4.05
C GLY A 36 4.70 -9.63 -5.24
N MET A 37 4.12 -8.45 -5.01
CA MET A 37 3.48 -7.63 -6.05
C MET A 37 4.49 -7.18 -7.12
N TRP A 38 5.65 -6.67 -6.73
CA TRP A 38 6.70 -6.28 -7.68
C TRP A 38 7.27 -7.47 -8.44
N LEU A 39 7.49 -8.61 -7.75
CA LEU A 39 7.91 -9.85 -8.40
C LEU A 39 6.90 -10.33 -9.44
N TYR A 40 5.60 -10.32 -9.11
CA TYR A 40 4.54 -10.67 -10.06
C TYR A 40 4.57 -9.76 -11.29
N TYR A 41 4.65 -8.44 -11.07
CA TYR A 41 4.64 -7.47 -12.17
C TYR A 41 5.84 -7.64 -13.11
N ILE A 42 7.04 -7.84 -12.56
CA ILE A 42 8.25 -8.06 -13.38
C ILE A 42 8.10 -9.37 -14.18
N GLN A 43 7.61 -10.44 -13.57
CA GLN A 43 7.39 -11.72 -14.25
C GLN A 43 6.34 -11.60 -15.36
N ALA A 44 5.23 -10.91 -15.10
CA ALA A 44 4.16 -10.71 -16.06
C ALA A 44 4.54 -9.81 -17.24
N GLN A 45 5.48 -8.88 -17.03
CA GLN A 45 5.88 -7.91 -18.05
C GLN A 45 7.05 -8.39 -18.92
N PHE A 46 8.03 -9.08 -18.32
CA PHE A 46 9.28 -9.44 -19.00
C PHE A 46 9.44 -10.93 -19.28
N PHE A 47 8.61 -11.77 -18.66
CA PHE A 47 8.70 -13.23 -18.76
C PHE A 47 7.31 -13.82 -19.05
N ILE A 48 7.02 -14.98 -18.47
CA ILE A 48 5.73 -15.64 -18.52
C ILE A 48 4.96 -15.21 -17.27
N ALA A 49 3.75 -14.68 -17.49
CA ALA A 49 2.87 -14.29 -16.40
C ALA A 49 2.58 -15.49 -15.48
N PRO A 50 2.78 -15.35 -14.15
CA PRO A 50 2.44 -16.39 -13.20
C PRO A 50 0.97 -16.77 -13.34
N GLY A 51 0.68 -18.07 -13.25
CA GLY A 51 -0.68 -18.60 -13.40
C GLY A 51 -1.67 -17.94 -12.43
N THR A 52 -2.93 -17.90 -12.82
CA THR A 52 -4.02 -17.43 -11.95
C THR A 52 -4.02 -18.23 -10.64
N PHE A 53 -4.21 -17.55 -9.51
CA PHE A 53 -4.12 -18.14 -8.15
C PHE A 53 -2.73 -18.61 -7.70
N SER A 54 -1.66 -18.29 -8.43
CA SER A 54 -0.30 -18.41 -7.88
C SER A 54 -0.11 -17.50 -6.67
N VAL A 55 0.87 -17.83 -5.82
CA VAL A 55 1.18 -17.05 -4.62
C VAL A 55 1.47 -15.59 -4.96
N THR A 56 2.26 -15.34 -6.01
CA THR A 56 2.60 -13.98 -6.47
C THR A 56 1.39 -13.22 -7.01
N TRP A 57 0.45 -13.91 -7.68
CA TRP A 57 -0.83 -13.34 -8.09
C TRP A 57 -1.66 -12.90 -6.88
N ILE A 58 -1.80 -13.76 -5.86
CA ILE A 58 -2.55 -13.42 -4.64
C ILE A 58 -1.88 -12.24 -3.93
N MET A 59 -0.56 -12.25 -3.78
CA MET A 59 0.19 -11.16 -3.16
C MET A 59 0.03 -9.85 -3.91
N PHE A 60 -0.03 -9.89 -5.24
CA PHE A 60 -0.27 -8.71 -6.06
C PHE A 60 -1.63 -8.06 -5.76
N TYR A 61 -2.72 -8.82 -5.84
CA TYR A 61 -4.06 -8.25 -5.59
C TYR A 61 -4.28 -7.91 -4.12
N ALA A 62 -3.79 -8.73 -3.19
CA ALA A 62 -3.88 -8.44 -1.76
C ALA A 62 -3.12 -7.15 -1.39
N SER A 63 -1.93 -6.93 -1.96
CA SER A 63 -1.14 -5.70 -1.79
C SER A 63 -1.93 -4.47 -2.25
N LEU A 64 -2.57 -4.55 -3.43
CA LEU A 64 -3.36 -3.46 -3.99
C LEU A 64 -4.59 -3.14 -3.12
N VAL A 65 -5.32 -4.16 -2.67
CA VAL A 65 -6.48 -3.96 -1.79
C VAL A 65 -6.05 -3.34 -0.46
N LEU A 66 -4.98 -3.85 0.15
CA LEU A 66 -4.51 -3.33 1.43
C LEU A 66 -3.95 -1.90 1.29
N ALA A 67 -3.34 -1.58 0.15
CA ALA A 67 -2.92 -0.22 -0.19
C ALA A 67 -4.09 0.75 -0.26
N GLU A 68 -5.17 0.40 -0.96
CA GLU A 68 -6.36 1.24 -1.07
C GLU A 68 -6.97 1.52 0.31
N VAL A 69 -7.11 0.48 1.14
CA VAL A 69 -7.62 0.60 2.51
C VAL A 69 -6.76 1.56 3.34
N ALA A 70 -5.43 1.49 3.21
CA ALA A 70 -4.53 2.39 3.92
C ALA A 70 -4.67 3.84 3.45
N TRP A 71 -4.77 4.08 2.15
CA TRP A 71 -4.93 5.41 1.57
C TRP A 71 -6.26 6.04 2.01
N VAL A 72 -7.36 5.29 1.97
CA VAL A 72 -8.66 5.75 2.46
C VAL A 72 -8.59 6.09 3.96
N MET A 73 -8.01 5.22 4.79
CA MET A 73 -7.84 5.50 6.21
C MET A 73 -6.96 6.73 6.46
N PHE A 74 -5.88 6.90 5.69
CA PHE A 74 -4.99 8.05 5.79
C PHE A 74 -5.71 9.35 5.44
N ILE A 75 -6.44 9.39 4.32
CA ILE A 75 -7.23 10.56 3.91
C ILE A 75 -8.25 10.93 4.99
N ILE A 76 -8.99 9.95 5.52
CA ILE A 76 -9.95 10.18 6.60
C ILE A 76 -9.26 10.77 7.84
N ALA A 77 -8.09 10.25 8.23
CA ALA A 77 -7.34 10.75 9.38
C ALA A 77 -6.82 12.18 9.16
N THR A 78 -6.33 12.49 7.97
CA THR A 78 -5.86 13.83 7.60
C THR A 78 -7.00 14.84 7.61
N VAL A 79 -8.16 14.50 7.03
CA VAL A 79 -9.32 15.41 6.95
C VAL A 79 -9.99 15.59 8.31
N LYS A 80 -10.02 14.54 9.15
CA LYS A 80 -10.63 14.62 10.49
C LYS A 80 -9.76 15.32 11.54
N THR A 81 -8.50 15.65 11.24
CA THR A 81 -7.67 16.43 12.16
C THR A 81 -8.15 17.89 12.11
N PRO A 82 -8.84 18.41 13.14
CA PRO A 82 -9.18 19.82 13.16
C PRO A 82 -7.89 20.62 13.36
N ALA A 83 -7.75 21.72 12.60
CA ALA A 83 -6.75 22.75 12.86
C ALA A 83 -7.07 23.44 14.19
N SER A 84 -6.75 22.80 15.31
CA SER A 84 -6.82 23.40 16.64
C SER A 84 -5.78 22.74 17.53
N LYS A 85 -4.56 23.21 17.40
CA LYS A 85 -3.62 23.27 18.51
C LYS A 85 -2.86 24.60 18.45
N SER A 86 -3.65 25.68 18.48
CA SER A 86 -3.21 26.99 18.87
C SER A 86 -3.31 27.11 20.40
N GLU A 87 -2.32 26.58 21.10
CA GLU A 87 -1.98 27.02 22.46
C GLU A 87 -0.45 27.15 22.40
N VAL A 88 0.10 28.31 21.97
CA VAL A 88 0.34 29.49 22.83
C VAL A 88 0.65 29.06 24.26
N HIS A 89 1.87 28.55 24.45
CA HIS A 89 2.53 28.67 25.74
C HIS A 89 3.10 30.09 25.82
N LEU A 90 2.32 30.98 26.44
CA LEU A 90 2.84 32.13 27.19
C LEU A 90 3.61 31.63 28.41
#